data_AF-A0A4Q5ZPP5-F1
#
_entry.id   AF-A0A4Q5ZPP5-F1
#
_cell.length_a   1.000
_cell.length_b   1.000
_cell.length_c   1.000
_cell.angle_alpha   90.00
_cell.angle_beta   90.00
_cell.angle_gamma   90.00
#
_symmetry.space_group_name_H-M   'P 1'
#
loop_
_entity.id
_entity.type
_entity.pdbx_description
1 polymer ?
#
loop_
_entity_poly.entity_id
_entity_poly.type
_entity_poly.pdbx_seq_one_letter_code
_entity_poly.pdbx_strand_id
1 'polypeptide(L)'
;MSLQPGDAILFRRGDTFRGTLSIRQSGTSGNPIVVDAYGSGNKPILAGSVPVSGWNNIGNNVWQADCPSCGSRVTGLYRNGSVLPLGRYPNLSDSNKGYLTIQSHGGKTQLT
;
A
#
# COMPACT_ATOMS: atom_id res chain seq x y z
N MET A 1 29.12 -4.46 -5.04
CA MET A 1 29.29 -3.14 -5.68
C MET A 1 28.57 -2.11 -4.80
N SER A 2 29.21 -0.98 -4.48
CA SER A 2 28.65 0.06 -3.62
C SER A 2 28.58 1.38 -4.39
N LEU A 3 27.57 2.20 -4.09
CA LEU A 3 27.45 3.54 -4.64
C LEU A 3 28.58 4.43 -4.10
N GLN A 4 29.08 5.31 -4.96
CA GLN A 4 30.10 6.32 -4.66
C GLN A 4 29.52 7.74 -4.78
N PRO A 5 30.13 8.75 -4.14
CA PRO A 5 29.77 10.16 -4.38
C PRO A 5 29.78 10.51 -5.87
N GLY A 6 28.68 11.09 -6.37
CA GLY A 6 28.49 11.42 -7.78
C GLY A 6 27.74 10.37 -8.61
N ASP A 7 27.46 9.18 -8.05
CA ASP A 7 26.65 8.17 -8.74
C ASP A 7 25.19 8.61 -8.89
N ALA A 8 24.56 8.15 -9.98
CA ALA A 8 23.15 8.35 -10.25
C ALA A 8 22.41 7.02 -10.42
N ILE A 9 21.27 6.89 -9.75
CA ILE A 9 20.32 5.78 -9.90
C ILE A 9 19.11 6.32 -10.65
N LEU A 10 18.98 5.93 -11.92
CA LEU A 10 17.95 6.46 -12.80
C LEU A 10 16.89 5.40 -13.14
N PHE A 11 15.64 5.69 -12.78
CA PHE A 11 14.49 4.85 -13.09
C PHE A 11 13.81 5.30 -14.38
N ARG A 12 13.53 4.38 -15.30
CA ARG A 12 12.89 4.74 -16.57
C ARG A 12 11.43 5.16 -16.36
N ARG A 13 11.02 6.29 -16.92
CA ARG A 13 9.60 6.70 -16.94
C ARG A 13 8.73 5.68 -17.67
N GLY A 14 7.53 5.48 -17.16
CA GLY A 14 6.59 4.46 -17.61
C GLY A 14 6.76 3.09 -16.94
N ASP A 15 7.91 2.81 -16.33
CA ASP A 15 8.18 1.49 -15.74
C ASP A 15 7.69 1.39 -14.28
N THR A 16 7.39 0.15 -13.87
CA THR A 16 7.10 -0.20 -12.47
C THR A 16 8.18 -1.12 -11.93
N PHE A 17 8.87 -0.68 -10.89
CA PHE A 17 9.89 -1.43 -10.17
C PHE A 17 9.28 -1.99 -8.89
N ARG A 18 9.26 -3.32 -8.76
CA ARG A 18 8.69 -4.00 -7.58
C ARG A 18 9.79 -4.48 -6.64
N GLY A 19 9.61 -4.24 -5.36
CA GLY A 19 10.53 -4.69 -4.31
C GLY A 19 10.97 -3.57 -3.38
N THR A 20 12.19 -3.68 -2.88
CA THR A 20 12.75 -2.77 -1.88
C THR A 20 13.93 -2.00 -2.44
N LEU A 21 13.88 -0.68 -2.35
CA LEU A 21 15.03 0.18 -2.62
C LEU A 21 15.81 0.39 -1.31
N SER A 22 17.00 -0.19 -1.20
CA SER A 22 17.89 -0.03 -0.04
C SER A 22 19.17 0.71 -0.47
N ILE A 23 19.25 1.99 -0.10
CA ILE A 23 20.45 2.81 -0.32
C ILE A 23 21.16 2.93 1.03
N ARG A 24 22.40 2.42 1.10
CA ARG A 24 23.18 2.36 2.35
C ARG A 24 24.40 3.28 2.34
N GLN A 25 24.61 4.00 1.25
CA GLN A 25 25.73 4.88 1.01
C GLN A 25 25.22 6.31 0.87
N SER A 26 26.08 7.27 1.20
CA SER A 26 25.82 8.69 1.05
C SER A 26 26.87 9.30 0.13
N GLY A 27 26.45 10.28 -0.66
CA GLY A 27 27.37 11.15 -1.37
C GLY A 27 27.98 12.21 -0.44
N THR A 28 28.70 13.16 -1.02
CA THR A 28 29.17 14.37 -0.34
C THR A 28 28.36 15.58 -0.78
N SER A 29 28.51 16.73 -0.10
CA SER A 29 27.86 17.97 -0.52
C SER A 29 28.22 18.39 -1.96
N GLY A 30 29.49 18.18 -2.35
CA GLY A 30 29.95 18.49 -3.71
C GLY A 30 29.62 17.43 -4.75
N ASN A 31 29.41 16.17 -4.33
CA ASN A 31 29.10 15.03 -5.20
C ASN A 31 28.01 14.17 -4.54
N PRO A 32 26.74 14.60 -4.58
CA PRO A 32 25.65 13.81 -4.00
C PRO A 32 25.43 12.52 -4.80
N ILE A 33 24.85 11.51 -4.15
CA ILE A 33 24.25 10.38 -4.86
C ILE A 33 22.85 10.82 -5.27
N VAL A 34 22.53 10.72 -6.56
CA VAL A 34 21.25 11.20 -7.11
C VAL A 34 20.34 10.01 -7.38
N VAL A 35 19.08 10.13 -6.98
CA VAL A 35 18.01 9.20 -7.36
C VAL A 35 16.97 9.98 -8.13
N ASP A 36 16.81 9.66 -9.41
CA ASP A 36 15.87 10.36 -10.27
C ASP A 36 15.30 9.41 -11.33
N ALA A 37 14.56 9.95 -12.27
CA ALA A 37 13.97 9.24 -13.37
C ALA A 37 14.48 9.80 -14.71
N TYR A 38 14.52 8.96 -15.75
CA TYR A 38 14.90 9.36 -17.12
C TYR A 38 13.81 9.01 -18.14
N GLY A 39 13.95 9.51 -19.38
CA GLY A 39 12.99 9.29 -20.47
C GLY A 39 11.77 10.23 -20.40
N SER A 40 10.72 9.90 -21.16
CA SER A 40 9.46 10.65 -21.25
C SER A 40 8.27 9.84 -20.73
N GLY A 41 7.15 10.51 -20.45
CA GLY A 41 5.93 9.86 -19.94
C GLY A 41 5.75 9.96 -18.42
N ASN A 42 4.93 9.05 -17.87
CA ASN A 42 4.58 9.06 -16.45
C ASN A 42 5.79 8.76 -15.55
N LYS A 43 5.78 9.30 -14.32
CA LYS A 43 6.79 8.99 -13.30
C LYS A 43 6.90 7.47 -13.09
N PRO A 44 8.12 6.92 -12.89
CA PRO A 44 8.28 5.52 -12.54
C PRO A 44 7.56 5.21 -11.22
N ILE A 45 7.02 4.00 -11.12
CA ILE A 45 6.37 3.52 -9.91
C ILE A 45 7.34 2.61 -9.15
N LEU A 46 7.70 2.99 -7.93
CA LEU A 46 8.43 2.12 -7.00
C LEU A 46 7.41 1.45 -6.07
N ALA A 47 7.09 0.19 -6.32
CA ALA A 47 6.04 -0.53 -5.62
C ALA A 47 6.60 -1.57 -4.65
N GLY A 48 6.36 -1.36 -3.35
CA GLY A 48 6.57 -2.38 -2.32
C GLY A 48 5.47 -3.46 -2.31
N SER A 49 4.45 -3.33 -3.15
CA SER A 49 3.34 -4.27 -3.27
C SER A 49 3.58 -5.34 -4.34
N VAL A 50 2.98 -6.50 -4.13
CA VAL A 50 2.91 -7.58 -5.12
C VAL A 50 1.57 -7.57 -5.85
N PRO A 51 1.53 -7.90 -7.15
CA PRO A 51 0.27 -8.11 -7.84
C PRO A 51 -0.43 -9.35 -7.29
N VAL A 52 -1.75 -9.26 -7.11
CA VAL A 52 -2.60 -10.39 -6.71
C VAL A 52 -3.50 -10.74 -7.88
N SER A 53 -3.42 -11.99 -8.34
CA SER A 53 -4.22 -12.56 -9.42
C SER A 53 -5.03 -13.75 -8.91
N GLY A 54 -5.82 -14.38 -9.78
CA GLY A 54 -6.59 -15.58 -9.41
C GLY A 54 -7.79 -15.29 -8.50
N TRP A 55 -8.41 -14.11 -8.63
CA TRP A 55 -9.59 -13.75 -7.86
C TRP A 55 -10.78 -14.64 -8.20
N ASN A 56 -11.30 -15.34 -7.19
CA ASN A 56 -12.52 -16.12 -7.26
C ASN A 56 -13.68 -15.39 -6.58
N ASN A 57 -14.85 -15.38 -7.22
CA ASN A 57 -16.07 -14.85 -6.63
C ASN A 57 -16.71 -15.92 -5.74
N ILE A 58 -16.82 -15.64 -4.45
CA ILE A 58 -17.39 -16.58 -3.47
C ILE A 58 -18.85 -16.22 -3.11
N GLY A 59 -19.48 -15.32 -3.87
CA GLY A 59 -20.86 -14.88 -3.68
C GLY A 59 -20.96 -13.54 -2.93
N ASN A 60 -22.14 -12.92 -2.96
CA ASN A 60 -22.45 -11.65 -2.26
C ASN A 60 -21.45 -10.51 -2.52
N ASN A 61 -20.91 -10.42 -3.74
CA ASN A 61 -19.85 -9.47 -4.12
C ASN A 61 -18.55 -9.59 -3.29
N VAL A 62 -18.30 -10.75 -2.68
CA VAL A 62 -17.06 -11.05 -1.98
C VAL A 62 -16.13 -11.83 -2.93
N TRP A 63 -14.89 -11.36 -3.00
CA TRP A 63 -13.86 -11.94 -3.86
C TRP A 63 -12.66 -12.37 -3.01
N GLN A 64 -12.11 -13.54 -3.31
CA GLN A 64 -10.97 -14.13 -2.62
C GLN A 64 -9.86 -14.46 -3.61
N ALA A 65 -8.60 -14.26 -3.19
CA ALA A 65 -7.42 -14.70 -3.94
C ALA A 65 -6.35 -15.15 -2.95
N ASP A 66 -5.61 -16.19 -3.31
CA ASP A 66 -4.44 -16.61 -2.56
C ASP A 66 -3.25 -15.72 -2.93
N CYS A 67 -2.51 -15.25 -1.92
CA CYS A 67 -1.29 -14.47 -2.15
C CYS A 67 -0.14 -15.01 -1.29
N PRO A 68 0.56 -16.07 -1.73
CA PRO A 68 1.68 -16.65 -0.98
C PRO A 68 2.81 -15.64 -0.73
N SER A 69 3.01 -14.69 -1.63
CA SER A 69 4.03 -13.65 -1.53
C SER A 69 3.64 -12.44 -0.67
N CYS A 70 2.39 -12.35 -0.20
CA CYS A 70 1.93 -11.23 0.63
C CYS A 70 2.40 -11.35 2.10
N GLY A 71 3.00 -12.47 2.50
CA GLY A 71 3.40 -12.73 3.87
C GLY A 71 2.21 -12.91 4.82
N SER A 72 2.46 -12.84 6.13
CA SER A 72 1.46 -13.13 7.16
C SER A 72 0.47 -12.00 7.42
N ARG A 73 0.74 -10.78 6.91
CA ARG A 73 -0.10 -9.60 7.15
C ARG A 73 -0.21 -8.74 5.91
N VAL A 74 -1.43 -8.63 5.37
CA VAL A 74 -1.76 -7.66 4.33
C VAL A 74 -2.12 -6.33 5.01
N THR A 75 -1.30 -5.30 4.82
CA THR A 75 -1.50 -3.96 5.40
C THR A 75 -2.22 -2.99 4.47
N GLY A 76 -2.41 -3.37 3.20
CA GLY A 76 -3.14 -2.58 2.22
C GLY A 76 -3.43 -3.39 0.95
N LEU A 77 -4.54 -3.07 0.30
CA LEU A 77 -4.90 -3.59 -1.01
C LEU A 77 -5.14 -2.40 -1.94
N TYR A 78 -4.70 -2.50 -3.19
CA TYR A 78 -4.82 -1.42 -4.17
C TYR A 78 -5.51 -1.93 -5.42
N ARG A 79 -6.39 -1.12 -6.00
CA ARG A 79 -7.04 -1.37 -7.30
C ARG A 79 -6.80 -0.16 -8.19
N ASN A 80 -6.20 -0.38 -9.37
CA ASN A 80 -5.87 0.68 -10.34
C ASN A 80 -5.08 1.87 -9.74
N GLY A 81 -4.17 1.59 -8.81
CA GLY A 81 -3.35 2.60 -8.13
C GLY A 81 -4.02 3.30 -6.94
N SER A 82 -5.32 3.08 -6.71
CA SER A 82 -6.03 3.61 -5.54
C SER A 82 -6.08 2.57 -4.41
N VAL A 83 -5.88 3.03 -3.17
CA VAL A 83 -6.02 2.19 -1.97
C VAL A 83 -7.48 1.78 -1.77
N LEU A 84 -7.71 0.52 -1.44
CA LEU A 84 -9.01 0.00 -1.03
C LEU A 84 -9.09 0.02 0.51
N PRO A 85 -10.26 0.33 1.07
CA PRO A 85 -10.46 0.23 2.52
C PRO A 85 -10.30 -1.24 2.93
N LEU A 86 -9.52 -1.48 3.99
CA LEU A 86 -9.52 -2.77 4.65
C LEU A 86 -10.86 -2.97 5.36
N GLY A 87 -11.37 -4.20 5.30
CA GLY A 87 -12.58 -4.59 6.03
C GLY A 87 -12.45 -4.21 7.50
N ARG A 88 -13.41 -3.45 8.00
CA ARG A 88 -13.41 -2.93 9.37
C ARG A 88 -14.83 -2.92 9.92
N TYR A 89 -14.93 -3.02 11.23
CA TYR A 89 -16.11 -2.61 11.99
C TYR A 89 -15.74 -1.38 12.84
N PRO A 90 -16.50 -0.28 12.84
CA PRO A 90 -17.74 -0.03 12.08
C PRO A 90 -17.49 0.26 10.58
N ASN A 91 -18.36 -0.25 9.72
CA ASN A 91 -18.25 -0.10 8.27
C ASN A 91 -19.02 1.12 7.76
N LEU A 92 -18.36 2.03 7.05
CA LEU A 92 -18.93 3.31 6.60
C LEU A 92 -20.11 3.15 5.63
N SER A 93 -20.17 2.02 4.90
CA SER A 93 -21.28 1.72 3.99
C SER A 93 -22.54 1.23 4.70
N ASP A 94 -22.44 0.86 5.98
CA ASP A 94 -23.58 0.34 6.74
C ASP A 94 -24.44 1.49 7.28
N SER A 95 -25.66 1.15 7.69
CA SER A 95 -26.54 2.11 8.39
C SER A 95 -25.81 2.74 9.58
N ASN A 96 -26.03 4.04 9.81
CA ASN A 96 -25.30 4.84 10.80
C ASN A 96 -23.76 4.75 10.66
N LYS A 97 -23.24 4.55 9.43
CA LYS A 97 -21.81 4.36 9.14
C LYS A 97 -21.18 3.21 9.94
N GLY A 98 -22.01 2.23 10.30
CA GLY A 98 -21.68 1.08 11.14
C GLY A 98 -21.54 1.39 12.63
N TYR A 99 -21.72 2.64 13.07
CA TYR A 99 -21.58 2.99 14.49
C TYR A 99 -22.65 2.28 15.32
N LEU A 100 -22.19 1.63 16.39
CA LEU A 100 -23.05 1.08 17.42
C LEU A 100 -23.83 2.20 18.11
N THR A 101 -25.14 2.03 18.21
CA THR A 101 -25.98 2.82 19.12
C THR A 101 -25.97 2.16 20.49
N ILE A 102 -26.04 2.96 21.55
CA ILE A 102 -26.29 2.45 22.90
C ILE A 102 -27.66 1.75 22.88
N GLN A 103 -27.70 0.47 23.24
CA GLN A 103 -28.94 -0.32 23.23
C GLN A 103 -29.73 -0.08 24.53
N SER A 104 -29.07 -0.10 25.68
CA SER A 104 -29.68 0.26 26.96
C SER A 104 -28.67 0.82 27.98
N HIS A 105 -29.17 1.28 29.12
CA HIS A 105 -28.34 1.80 30.22
C HIS A 105 -28.95 1.46 31.59
N GLY A 106 -28.08 1.29 32.57
CA GLY A 106 -28.42 1.16 33.99
C GLY A 106 -28.06 2.43 34.76
N GLY A 107 -29.04 3.25 35.11
CA GLY A 107 -28.76 4.54 35.76
C GLY A 107 -27.89 5.47 34.90
N LYS A 108 -27.14 6.39 35.54
CA LYS A 108 -26.38 7.44 34.83
C LYS A 108 -24.95 7.03 34.43
N THR A 109 -24.49 5.85 34.82
CA THR A 109 -23.06 5.47 34.74
C THR A 109 -22.81 4.09 34.14
N GLN A 110 -23.82 3.41 33.61
CA GLN A 110 -23.66 2.07 33.04
C GLN A 110 -24.38 1.96 31.70
N LEU A 111 -23.68 1.48 30.67
CA LEU A 111 -24.29 1.01 29.42
C LEU A 111 -24.57 -0.49 29.54
N THR A 112 -25.68 -0.95 28.98
CA THR A 112 -26.11 -2.36 29.00
C THR A 112 -26.49 -2.82 27.59
#